data_AF-A0A127SBN1-F1
#
_entry.id   AF-A0A127SBN1-F1
#
_cell.length_a   1.000
_cell.length_b   1.000
_cell.length_c   1.000
_cell.angle_alpha   90.00
_cell.angle_beta   90.00
_cell.angle_gamma   90.00
#
_symmetry.space_group_name_H-M   'P 1'
#
loop_
_entity.id
_entity.type
_entity.pdbx_description
1 polymer ?
#
loop_
_entity_poly.entity_id
_entity_poly.type
_entity_poly.pdbx_seq_one_letter_code
_entity_poly.pdbx_strand_id
1 'polypeptide(L)' 'RMPLMPGSKEAFALAKQCGAKAVYVSGAGSTVMAVAERADAEGFYKGLETGLEQLEGLDGCEAFTLLRLDADNTGATVE' A
#
# COMPACT_ATOMS: atom_id res chain seq x y z
N ARG A 1 -15.40 -3.37 -1.16
CA ARG A 1 -14.81 -2.65 -2.32
C ARG A 1 -13.78 -3.49 -3.07
N MET A 2 -13.03 -4.37 -2.41
CA MET A 2 -12.05 -5.27 -3.04
C MET A 2 -12.53 -6.02 -4.31
N PRO A 3 -13.79 -6.49 -4.44
CA PRO A 3 -14.25 -7.10 -5.70
C PRO A 3 -14.22 -6.17 -6.93
N LEU A 4 -14.11 -4.85 -6.72
CA LEU A 4 -14.02 -3.83 -7.78
C LEU A 4 -12.57 -3.36 -8.02
N MET A 5 -11.61 -3.97 -7.33
CA MET A 5 -10.18 -3.65 -7.43
C MET A 5 -9.43 -4.95 -7.72
N PRO A 6 -9.27 -5.34 -8.99
CA PRO A 6 -8.40 -6.44 -9.40
C PRO A 6 -7.03 -6.33 -8.71
N GLY A 7 -6.42 -7.47 -8.34
CA GLY A 7 -5.17 -7.51 -7.56
C GLY A 7 -5.23 -7.03 -6.09
N SER A 8 -6.36 -6.47 -5.63
CA SER A 8 -6.41 -5.91 -4.26
C SER A 8 -6.33 -6.95 -3.15
N LYS A 9 -6.71 -8.20 -3.40
CA LYS A 9 -6.59 -9.27 -2.39
C LYS A 9 -5.12 -9.58 -2.12
N GLU A 10 -4.34 -9.64 -3.19
CA GLU A 10 -2.92 -9.92 -3.23
C GLU A 10 -2.15 -8.77 -2.57
N ALA A 11 -2.44 -7.52 -2.96
CA ALA A 11 -1.85 -6.33 -2.33
C ALA A 11 -2.16 -6.24 -0.82
N PHE A 12 -3.39 -6.57 -0.40
CA PHE A 12 -3.74 -6.65 1.03
C PHE A 12 -2.97 -7.73 1.77
N ALA A 13 -2.83 -8.91 1.17
CA ALA A 13 -2.12 -10.03 1.76
C ALA A 13 -0.62 -9.69 1.91
N LEU A 14 -0.02 -9.13 0.87
CA LEU A 14 1.36 -8.67 0.86
C LEU A 14 1.63 -7.66 1.97
N ALA A 15 0.80 -6.62 2.09
CA ALA A 15 0.96 -5.62 3.15
C ALA A 15 0.95 -6.22 4.55
N LYS A 16 0.08 -7.21 4.81
CA LYS A 16 0.05 -7.94 6.09
C LYS A 16 1.32 -8.78 6.29
N GLN A 17 1.80 -9.46 5.24
CA GLN A 17 3.03 -10.25 5.29
C GLN A 17 4.26 -9.38 5.57
N CYS A 18 4.29 -8.16 5.05
CA CYS A 18 5.35 -7.19 5.33
C CYS A 18 5.28 -6.57 6.74
N GLY A 19 4.24 -6.88 7.53
CA GLY A 19 4.13 -6.43 8.92
C GLY A 19 3.26 -5.19 9.13
N ALA A 20 2.37 -4.85 8.19
CA ALA A 20 1.44 -3.74 8.36
C ALA A 20 0.60 -3.89 9.64
N LYS A 21 0.51 -2.82 10.42
CA LYS A 21 -0.33 -2.70 11.63
C LYS A 21 -1.80 -2.56 11.28
N ALA A 22 -2.09 -1.90 10.16
CA ALA A 22 -3.42 -1.78 9.59
C ALA A 22 -3.33 -1.78 8.06
N VAL A 23 -4.34 -2.37 7.42
CA VAL A 23 -4.49 -2.35 5.96
C VAL A 23 -5.96 -2.10 5.63
N TYR A 24 -6.26 -1.11 4.80
CA TYR A 24 -7.62 -0.74 4.42
C TYR A 24 -7.67 -0.07 3.04
N VAL A 25 -8.87 0.04 2.47
CA VAL A 25 -9.07 0.84 1.24
C VAL A 25 -9.28 2.29 1.64
N SER A 26 -8.46 3.20 1.11
CA SER A 26 -8.54 4.63 1.39
C SER A 26 -9.66 5.31 0.59
N GLY A 27 -10.47 6.14 1.25
CA GLY A 27 -11.56 6.91 0.63
C GLY A 27 -12.58 6.01 -0.09
N ALA A 28 -12.91 6.38 -1.33
CA ALA A 28 -13.79 5.57 -2.19
C ALA A 28 -13.06 4.41 -2.90
N GLY A 29 -11.74 4.27 -2.69
CA GLY A 29 -10.85 3.47 -3.54
C GLY A 29 -10.29 4.27 -4.72
N SER A 30 -9.36 3.73 -5.50
CA SER A 30 -8.82 2.36 -5.49
C SER A 30 -7.55 2.16 -4.67
N THR A 31 -7.17 3.10 -3.81
CA THR A 31 -5.92 2.99 -3.05
C THR A 31 -6.04 2.02 -1.88
N VAL A 32 -5.09 1.10 -1.76
CA VAL A 32 -4.85 0.32 -0.53
C VAL A 32 -3.88 1.11 0.33
N MET A 33 -4.27 1.44 1.56
CA MET A 33 -3.41 2.06 2.56
C MET A 33 -2.92 0.98 3.51
N ALA A 34 -1.61 0.94 3.76
CA ALA A 34 -0.98 0.07 4.73
C ALA A 34 -0.13 0.89 5.69
N VAL A 35 -0.32 0.68 7.00
CA VAL A 35 0.33 1.46 8.07
C VAL A 35 1.42 0.63 8.71
N ALA A 36 2.59 1.22 8.89
CA ALA A 36 3.72 0.61 9.60
C ALA A 36 4.25 1.53 10.70
N GLU A 37 4.99 0.95 11.65
CA GLU A 37 5.75 1.73 12.63
C GLU A 37 6.87 2.48 11.91
N ARG A 38 7.09 3.75 12.28
CA ARG A 38 8.12 4.56 11.63
C ARG A 38 9.52 3.97 11.76
N ALA A 39 9.80 3.29 12.88
CA ALA A 39 11.08 2.63 13.11
C ALA A 39 11.37 1.49 12.12
N ASP A 40 10.33 0.88 11.55
CA ASP A 40 10.42 -0.28 10.65
C ASP A 40 10.17 0.10 9.17
N ALA A 41 9.99 1.39 8.88
CA ALA A 41 9.46 1.86 7.60
C ALA A 41 10.32 1.45 6.39
N GLU A 42 11.65 1.54 6.47
CA GLU A 42 12.54 1.16 5.35
C GLU A 42 12.43 -0.33 5.00
N GLY A 43 12.39 -1.20 6.01
CA GLY A 43 12.21 -2.65 5.81
C GLY A 43 10.82 -2.95 5.24
N PHE A 44 9.80 -2.24 5.72
CA PHE A 44 8.43 -2.35 5.23
C PHE A 44 8.31 -1.96 3.76
N TYR A 45 8.83 -0.79 3.38
CA TYR A 45 8.80 -0.31 1.99
C TYR A 45 9.55 -1.23 1.05
N LYS A 46 10.75 -1.68 1.42
CA LYS A 46 11.53 -2.63 0.61
C LYS A 46 10.77 -3.96 0.41
N GLY A 47 10.14 -4.46 1.48
CA GLY A 47 9.32 -5.66 1.41
C GLY A 47 8.12 -5.51 0.46
N LEU A 48 7.45 -4.35 0.50
CA LEU A 48 6.35 -4.04 -0.41
C LEU A 48 6.81 -3.92 -1.87
N GLU A 49 7.94 -3.24 -2.13
CA GLU A 49 8.48 -3.09 -3.49
C GLU A 49 8.80 -4.46 -4.10
N THR A 50 9.61 -5.26 -3.43
CA THR A 50 9.95 -6.61 -3.90
C THR A 50 8.73 -7.50 -4.01
N GLY A 51 7.77 -7.38 -3.08
CA GLY A 51 6.55 -8.17 -3.12
C GLY A 51 5.64 -7.79 -4.28
N LEU A 52 5.50 -6.50 -4.60
CA LEU A 52 4.70 -6.03 -5.74
C LEU A 52 5.29 -6.51 -7.06
N GLU A 53 6.62 -6.44 -7.22
CA GLU A 53 7.33 -7.01 -8.37
C GLU A 53 7.03 -8.51 -8.55
N GLN A 54 6.97 -9.27 -7.45
CA GLN A 54 6.65 -10.70 -7.50
C GLN A 54 5.18 -10.99 -7.84
N LEU A 55 4.28 -10.04 -7.61
CA LEU A 55 2.87 -10.16 -7.99
C LEU A 55 2.63 -9.76 -9.45
N GLU A 56 3.60 -9.14 -10.14
CA GLU A 56 3.48 -8.83 -11.57
C GLU A 56 3.18 -10.12 -12.36
N GLY A 57 2.11 -10.08 -13.15
CA GLY A 57 1.61 -11.23 -13.92
C GLY A 57 0.42 -11.96 -13.29
N LEU A 58 0.06 -11.65 -12.04
CA LEU A 58 -1.26 -11.99 -11.49
C LEU A 58 -2.29 -10.94 -11.91
N ASP A 59 -3.50 -11.38 -12.24
CA ASP A 59 -4.58 -10.54 -12.79
C ASP A 59 -4.84 -9.27 -11.95
N GLY A 60 -4.52 -8.11 -12.52
CA GLY A 60 -4.76 -6.79 -11.94
C GLY A 60 -3.72 -6.33 -10.92
N CYS A 61 -2.70 -7.12 -10.62
CA CYS A 61 -1.62 -6.73 -9.71
C CYS A 61 -0.66 -5.72 -10.36
N GLU A 62 -0.50 -5.78 -11.68
CA GLU A 62 0.32 -4.85 -12.48
C GLU A 62 -0.14 -3.40 -12.41
N ALA A 63 -1.38 -3.15 -11.96
CA ALA A 63 -1.92 -1.80 -11.79
C ALA A 63 -1.48 -1.13 -10.48
N PHE A 64 -0.87 -1.86 -9.55
CA PHE A 64 -0.45 -1.31 -8.27
C PHE A 64 0.91 -0.64 -8.35
N THR A 65 1.01 0.54 -7.74
CA THR A 65 2.26 1.26 -7.50
C THR A 65 2.39 1.59 -6.02
N LEU A 66 3.63 1.67 -5.52
CA LEU A 66 3.90 2.03 -4.13
C LEU A 66 4.16 3.53 -3.99
N LEU A 67 3.45 4.17 -3.08
CA LEU A 67 3.75 5.52 -2.60
C LEU A 67 4.11 5.46 -1.11
N ARG A 68 5.20 6.14 -0.74
CA ARG A 68 5.67 6.26 0.64
C ARG A 68 5.21 7.61 1.18
N LEU A 69 4.44 7.60 2.26
CA LEU A 69 3.78 8.81 2.78
C LEU A 69 4.01 8.93 4.28
N ASP A 70 4.34 10.14 4.72
CA ASP A 70 4.20 10.56 6.10
C ASP A 70 2.92 11.39 6.26
N ALA A 71 2.39 11.45 7.48
CA ALA A 71 1.26 12.32 7.77
C ALA A 71 1.67 13.79 7.60
N ASP A 72 1.01 14.47 6.65
CA ASP A 72 1.08 15.93 6.56
C ASP A 72 0.16 16.54 7.62
N ASN A 73 0.77 17.03 8.70
CA ASN A 73 0.08 17.70 9.80
C ASN A 73 -0.06 19.22 9.58
N THR A 74 0.56 19.77 8.54
CA THR A 74 0.50 21.21 8.22
C THR A 74 -0.70 21.48 7.32
N GLY A 75 -0.91 20.63 6.31
CA GLY A 75 -1.95 20.83 5.30
C GLY A 75 -1.64 22.00 4.38
N ALA A 76 -2.67 22.54 3.74
CA ALA A 76 -2.52 23.59 2.73
C ALA A 76 -2.00 24.91 3.34
N THR A 77 -0.95 25.47 2.74
CA THR A 77 -0.41 26.81 3.04
C THR A 77 -0.41 27.67 1.79
N VAL A 78 -0.34 29.00 1.96
CA VAL A 78 -0.14 29.93 0.84
C VAL A 78 1.34 29.86 0.42
N GLU A 79 1.61 29.72 -0.88
CA GLU A 79 2.95 29.76 -1.46
C GLU A 79 3.53 31.18 -1.55
#